data_AF-A0A662F0V6-F1
#
_entry.id   AF-A0A662F0V6-F1
#
_cell.length_a   1.000
_cell.length_b   1.000
_cell.length_c   1.000
_cell.angle_alpha   90.00
_cell.angle_beta   90.00
_cell.angle_gamma   90.00
#
_symmetry.space_group_name_H-M   'P 1'
#
loop_
_entity.id
_entity.type
_entity.pdbx_description
1 polymer ?
#
loop_
_entity_poly.entity_id
_entity_poly.type
_entity_poly.pdbx_seq_one_letter_code
_entity_poly.pdbx_strand_id
1 'polypeptide(L)' 'MRTITIDQGTRFIGEEVLIKGWLYNKRSSGKILFLEFRDGTGVI' A
#
# COMPACT_ATOMS: atom_id res chain seq x y z
N MET A 1 -4.07 -4.85 14.66
CA MET A 1 -3.48 -4.33 13.41
C MET A 1 -3.79 -2.84 13.28
N ARG A 2 -2.77 -1.97 13.19
CA ARG A 2 -2.95 -0.51 13.20
C ARG A 2 -3.31 -0.01 11.80
N THR A 3 -4.33 0.83 11.68
CA THR A 3 -4.65 1.49 10.40
C THR A 3 -3.79 2.74 10.23
N ILE A 4 -3.13 2.89 9.08
CA ILE A 4 -2.30 4.06 8.74
C ILE A 4 -2.63 4.57 7.33
N THR A 5 -2.22 5.79 7.05
CA THR A 5 -2.17 6.34 5.68
C THR A 5 -0.80 6.07 5.04
N ILE A 6 -0.73 6.05 3.71
CA ILE A 6 0.48 5.73 2.93
C ILE A 6 1.63 6.69 3.30
N ASP A 7 1.36 7.98 3.49
CA ASP A 7 2.36 8.99 3.87
C ASP A 7 3.00 8.75 5.26
N GLN A 8 2.39 7.92 6.11
CA GLN A 8 2.92 7.57 7.42
C GLN A 8 3.83 6.33 7.41
N GLY A 9 3.96 5.63 6.29
CA GLY A 9 4.57 4.30 6.22
C GLY A 9 6.00 4.23 6.79
N THR A 10 6.80 5.29 6.65
CA THR A 10 8.18 5.35 7.17
C THR A 10 8.27 5.23 8.69
N ARG A 11 7.19 5.49 9.42
CA ARG A 11 7.15 5.38 10.89
C ARG A 11 6.90 3.96 11.40
N PHE A 12 6.57 3.02 10.51
CA PHE A 12 6.11 1.66 10.85
C PHE A 12 6.94 0.58 10.14
N ILE A 13 8.23 0.84 9.90
CA ILE A 13 9.12 -0.10 9.23
C ILE A 13 9.27 -1.36 10.08
N GLY A 14 8.96 -2.52 9.49
CA GLY A 14 9.02 -3.82 10.17
C GLY A 14 7.74 -4.20 10.93
N GLU A 15 6.71 -3.35 10.90
CA GLU A 15 5.42 -3.62 11.56
C GLU A 15 4.33 -4.02 10.56
N GLU A 16 3.37 -4.84 11.01
CA GLU A 16 2.17 -5.17 10.25
C GLU A 16 1.09 -4.08 10.42
N VAL A 17 0.69 -3.47 9.30
CA VAL A 17 -0.26 -2.34 9.25
C VAL A 17 -1.38 -2.60 8.26
N LEU A 18 -2.52 -1.94 8.48
CA LEU A 18 -3.67 -1.95 7.57
C LEU A 18 -3.74 -0.61 6.82
N ILE A 19 -3.78 -0.67 5.49
CA ILE A 19 -4.04 0.50 4.63
C ILE A 19 -5.43 0.33 4.02
N LYS A 20 -6.24 1.38 4.08
CA LYS A 20 -7.57 1.42 3.45
C LYS A 20 -7.52 2.37 2.27
N GLY A 21 -7.83 1.87 1.09
CA GLY A 21 -7.76 2.66 -0.13
C GLY A 21 -8.36 1.93 -1.31
N TRP A 22 -8.02 2.41 -2.50
CA TRP A 22 -8.48 1.89 -3.78
C TRP A 22 -7.30 1.34 -4.57
N LEU A 23 -7.53 0.27 -5.32
CA LEU A 23 -6.57 -0.22 -6.31
C LEU A 23 -6.41 0.86 -7.39
N TYR A 24 -5.20 1.41 -7.51
CA TYR A 24 -4.87 2.44 -8.49
C TYR A 24 -4.41 1.82 -9.81
N ASN A 25 -3.53 0.83 -9.74
CA ASN A 25 -3.00 0.13 -10.91
C ASN A 25 -2.73 -1.34 -10.58
N LYS A 26 -2.68 -2.17 -11.62
CA LYS A 26 -2.32 -3.58 -11.53
C LYS A 26 -1.51 -3.96 -12.75
N ARG A 27 -0.33 -4.51 -12.52
CA ARG A 27 0.47 -5.19 -13.55
C ARG A 27 0.94 -6.55 -13.07
N SER A 28 1.39 -7.37 -14.01
CA SER A 28 1.97 -8.68 -13.73
C SER A 28 3.32 -8.82 -14.42
N SER A 29 4.20 -9.61 -13.82
CA SER A 29 5.45 -10.05 -14.46
C SER A 29 5.67 -11.52 -14.10
N GLY A 30 5.44 -12.40 -15.08
CA GLY A 30 5.41 -13.84 -14.85
C GLY A 30 4.39 -14.21 -13.76
N LYS A 31 4.88 -14.76 -12.65
CA LYS A 31 4.06 -15.24 -11.52
C LYS A 31 3.80 -14.17 -10.45
N ILE A 32 4.32 -12.95 -10.59
CA ILE A 32 4.20 -11.89 -9.57
C ILE A 32 3.18 -10.84 -10.03
N LEU A 33 2.26 -10.49 -9.13
CA LEU A 33 1.35 -9.37 -9.27
C LEU A 33 1.92 -8.17 -8.53
N PHE A 34 1.90 -7.01 -9.19
CA PHE A 34 2.22 -5.72 -8.58
C PHE A 34 0.93 -4.93 -8.57
N LEU A 35 0.38 -4.72 -7.37
CA LEU A 35 -0.79 -3.90 -7.13
C LEU A 35 -0.31 -2.57 -6.58
N GLU A 36 -0.67 -1.49 -7.26
CA GLU A 36 -0.46 -0.14 -6.74
C GLU A 36 -1.76 0.32 -6.08
N PHE A 37 -1.70 0.76 -4.83
CA PHE A 37 -2.86 1.24 -4.05
C PHE A 37 -2.73 2.73 -3.77
N ARG A 38 -3.87 3.43 -3.74
CA ARG A 38 -3.96 4.84 -3.35
C ARG A 38 -4.97 5.04 -2.22
N ASP A 39 -4.67 5.94 -1.29
CA ASP A 39 -5.56 6.27 -0.16
C ASP A 39 -5.87 7.78 -0.04
N GLY A 40 -5.37 8.59 -0.97
CA GLY A 40 -5.51 10.05 -0.97
C GLY A 40 -4.30 10.80 -0.40
N THR A 41 -3.41 10.10 0.32
CA THR A 41 -2.14 10.65 0.82
C THR A 41 -0.93 10.23 -0.02
N GLY A 42 -1.05 9.13 -0.76
CA GLY A 42 -0.01 8.65 -1.67
C GLY A 42 -0.45 7.49 -2.54
N VAL A 43 0.53 6.91 -3.23
CA VAL A 43 0.43 5.65 -3.99
C VAL A 43 1.59 4.74 -3.56
N ILE A 44 1.32 3.45 -3.32
CA ILE A 44 2.31 2.42 -2.96
C ILE A 44 2.10 1.15 -3.77
#